data_AF-A0A381NXS1-F1
#
_entry.id   AF-A0A381NXS1-F1
#
_cell.length_a   1.000
_cell.length_b   1.000
_cell.length_c   1.000
_cell.angle_alpha   90.00
_cell.angle_beta   90.00
_cell.angle_gamma   90.00
#
_symmetry.space_group_name_H-M   'P 1'
#
loop_
_entity.id
_entity.type
_entity.pdbx_description
1 polymer ?
#
loop_
_entity_poly.entity_id
_entity_poly.type
_entity_poly.pdbx_seq_one_letter_code
_entity_poly.pdbx_strand_id
1 'polypeptide(L)'
;MVFYDAAVIGEVVSEVAQRLGVNEAITLDIDEASPLGRSKILNYDPIDLWVDGGALENTQRPRQFGRSRSRDTIGRLLLRVLDRRSGRFDAAPDDDELDLAQFAAWDVHSVGRLERMGLGGQRKRRLYQFRNRHGFTDVADAAFDELWGSSELSWLEIERLSEGCRS
;
A
#
# COMPACT_ATOMS: atom_id res chain seq x y z
N MET A 1 -8.50 -22.22 -8.64
CA MET A 1 -9.36 -21.10 -9.04
C MET A 1 -9.93 -20.50 -7.77
N VAL A 2 -9.58 -19.25 -7.49
CA VAL A 2 -10.23 -18.47 -6.43
C VAL A 2 -11.58 -18.02 -6.98
N PHE A 3 -12.64 -18.05 -6.18
CA PHE A 3 -13.93 -17.49 -6.61
C PHE A 3 -13.90 -15.97 -6.40
N TYR A 4 -13.62 -15.23 -7.48
CA TYR A 4 -13.74 -13.78 -7.49
C TYR A 4 -15.16 -13.41 -7.92
N ASP A 5 -15.89 -12.80 -6.99
CA ASP A 5 -17.21 -12.23 -7.25
C ASP A 5 -17.01 -10.72 -7.44
N ALA A 6 -17.28 -10.23 -8.65
CA ALA A 6 -17.10 -8.83 -9.00
C ALA A 6 -17.93 -7.88 -8.13
N ALA A 7 -19.13 -8.29 -7.69
CA ALA A 7 -19.95 -7.49 -6.79
C ALA A 7 -19.30 -7.38 -5.41
N VAL A 8 -18.79 -8.51 -4.88
CA VAL A 8 -18.10 -8.53 -3.58
C VAL A 8 -16.80 -7.72 -3.62
N ILE A 9 -16.06 -7.77 -4.72
CA ILE A 9 -14.86 -6.94 -4.91
C ILE A 9 -15.25 -5.46 -5.01
N GLY A 10 -16.29 -5.15 -5.79
CA GLY A 10 -16.82 -3.79 -5.93
C GLY A 10 -17.24 -3.18 -4.59
N GLU A 11 -17.88 -3.96 -3.71
CA GLU A 11 -18.20 -3.54 -2.33
C GLU A 11 -16.94 -3.14 -1.54
N VAL A 12 -15.87 -3.95 -1.62
CA VAL A 12 -14.62 -3.70 -0.90
C VAL A 12 -13.91 -2.46 -1.45
N VAL A 13 -13.82 -2.33 -2.78
CA VAL A 13 -13.22 -1.16 -3.42
C VAL A 13 -14.00 0.10 -3.03
N SER A 14 -15.33 0.06 -3.09
CA SER A 14 -16.19 1.18 -2.72
C SER A 14 -16.06 1.57 -1.24
N GLU A 15 -16.00 0.59 -0.34
CA GLU A 15 -15.78 0.84 1.10
C GLU A 15 -14.46 1.57 1.33
N VAL A 16 -13.37 1.10 0.70
CA VAL A 16 -12.04 1.70 0.86
C VAL A 16 -12.00 3.10 0.25
N ALA A 17 -12.51 3.26 -0.97
CA ALA A 17 -12.57 4.55 -1.65
C ALA A 17 -13.34 5.58 -0.81
N GLN A 18 -14.50 5.20 -0.27
CA GLN A 18 -15.30 6.07 0.61
C GLN A 18 -14.53 6.51 1.86
N ARG A 19 -13.83 5.58 2.53
CA ARG A 19 -13.02 5.92 3.72
C ARG A 19 -11.84 6.83 3.39
N LEU A 20 -11.32 6.78 2.18
CA LEU A 20 -10.24 7.64 1.69
C LEU A 20 -10.75 8.92 1.02
N GLY A 21 -12.07 9.12 0.91
CA GLY A 21 -12.66 10.29 0.26
C GLY A 21 -12.52 10.31 -1.27
N VAL A 22 -12.24 9.16 -1.89
CA VAL A 22 -12.17 9.01 -3.36
C VAL A 22 -13.59 8.82 -3.90
N ASN A 23 -14.07 9.81 -4.66
CA ASN A 23 -15.45 9.87 -5.17
C ASN A 23 -15.55 9.74 -6.70
N GLU A 24 -14.48 9.29 -7.35
CA GLU A 24 -14.41 9.10 -8.80
C GLU A 24 -14.46 7.61 -9.17
N ALA A 25 -14.58 7.33 -10.47
CA ALA A 25 -14.54 5.96 -10.97
C ALA A 25 -13.14 5.35 -10.82
N ILE A 26 -13.10 4.08 -10.41
CA ILE A 26 -11.86 3.29 -10.28
C ILE A 26 -12.00 2.07 -11.18
N THR A 27 -11.08 1.91 -12.13
CA THR A 27 -10.92 0.67 -12.89
C THR A 27 -9.99 -0.26 -12.13
N LEU A 28 -10.39 -1.51 -11.94
CA LEU A 28 -9.56 -2.54 -11.31
C LEU A 28 -9.50 -3.79 -12.19
N ASP A 29 -8.35 -4.02 -12.80
CA ASP A 29 -8.03 -5.22 -13.55
C ASP A 29 -7.43 -6.29 -12.64
N ILE A 30 -7.94 -7.52 -12.74
CA ILE A 30 -7.52 -8.65 -11.90
C ILE A 30 -7.06 -9.81 -12.79
N ASP A 31 -5.80 -10.21 -12.65
CA ASP A 31 -5.30 -11.46 -13.22
C ASP A 31 -5.60 -12.63 -12.26
N GLU A 32 -6.77 -13.25 -12.43
CA GLU A 32 -7.24 -14.37 -11.59
C GLU A 32 -6.43 -15.66 -11.75
N ALA A 33 -5.63 -15.77 -12.83
CA ALA A 33 -4.81 -16.95 -13.08
C ALA A 33 -3.49 -16.91 -12.29
N SER A 34 -3.06 -15.72 -11.86
CA SER A 34 -1.81 -15.52 -11.14
C SER A 34 -1.97 -15.71 -9.63
N PRO A 35 -1.23 -16.65 -9.00
CA PRO A 35 -1.20 -16.83 -7.56
C PRO A 35 -0.26 -15.83 -6.86
N LEU A 36 0.37 -14.92 -7.61
CA LEU A 36 1.33 -13.96 -7.08
C LEU A 36 0.61 -12.81 -6.38
N GLY A 37 1.35 -12.05 -5.57
CA GLY A 37 0.81 -10.94 -4.79
C GLY A 37 1.15 -9.57 -5.34
N ARG A 38 1.32 -9.41 -6.66
CA ARG A 38 1.72 -8.11 -7.24
C ARG A 38 0.51 -7.23 -7.45
N SER A 39 0.75 -5.93 -7.40
CA SER A 39 -0.22 -4.88 -7.61
C SER A 39 0.48 -3.68 -8.22
N LYS A 40 -0.19 -2.96 -9.11
CA LYS A 40 0.32 -1.78 -9.80
C LYS A 40 -0.76 -0.73 -9.96
N ILE A 41 -0.33 0.51 -10.10
CA ILE A 41 -1.14 1.62 -10.57
C ILE A 41 -0.78 1.78 -12.04
N LEU A 42 -1.78 1.73 -12.92
CA LEU A 42 -1.60 1.91 -14.36
C LEU A 42 -1.77 3.36 -14.77
N ASN A 43 -2.66 4.07 -14.08
CA ASN A 43 -2.88 5.49 -14.27
C ASN A 43 -3.32 6.14 -12.95
N TYR A 44 -2.86 7.37 -12.72
CA TYR A 44 -3.28 8.17 -11.58
C TYR A 44 -4.55 8.94 -11.88
N ASP A 45 -4.83 9.37 -13.12
CA ASP A 45 -6.06 10.09 -13.50
C ASP A 45 -6.46 9.82 -14.98
N PRO A 46 -7.56 9.07 -15.25
CA PRO A 46 -8.42 8.37 -14.29
C PRO A 46 -7.68 7.31 -13.47
N ILE A 47 -8.28 6.85 -12.36
CA ILE A 47 -7.67 5.83 -11.49
C ILE A 47 -7.81 4.44 -12.12
N ASP A 48 -6.70 3.91 -12.63
CA ASP A 48 -6.62 2.56 -13.18
C ASP A 48 -5.63 1.71 -12.38
N LEU A 49 -6.11 0.59 -11.85
CA LEU A 49 -5.37 -0.32 -10.98
C LEU A 49 -5.28 -1.70 -11.61
N TRP A 50 -4.17 -2.40 -11.35
CA TRP A 50 -4.00 -3.79 -11.73
C TRP A 50 -3.50 -4.63 -10.56
N VAL A 51 -4.03 -5.83 -10.39
CA VAL A 51 -3.58 -6.78 -9.35
C VAL A 51 -3.53 -8.22 -9.86
N ASP A 52 -2.56 -8.99 -9.36
CA ASP A 52 -2.64 -10.45 -9.43
C ASP A 52 -3.73 -10.95 -8.46
N GLY A 53 -4.39 -12.06 -8.78
CA GLY A 53 -5.40 -12.66 -7.91
C GLY A 53 -4.87 -12.97 -6.49
N GLY A 54 -3.64 -13.46 -6.38
CA GLY A 54 -2.99 -13.72 -5.07
C GLY A 54 -2.77 -12.47 -4.22
N ALA A 55 -2.92 -11.26 -4.77
CA ALA A 55 -2.93 -10.02 -4.00
C ALA A 55 -4.22 -9.88 -3.16
N LEU A 56 -5.33 -10.49 -3.60
CA LEU A 56 -6.64 -10.42 -2.97
C LEU A 56 -7.02 -11.71 -2.19
N GLU A 57 -6.19 -12.74 -2.27
CA GLU A 57 -6.47 -14.07 -1.71
C GLU A 57 -6.32 -14.13 -0.17
N ASN A 58 -7.21 -14.89 0.48
CA ASN A 58 -7.06 -15.24 1.88
C ASN A 58 -5.97 -16.31 2.07
N THR A 59 -4.79 -15.93 2.55
CA THR A 59 -3.68 -16.89 2.75
C THR A 59 -3.93 -17.94 3.85
N GLN A 60 -4.88 -17.71 4.75
CA GLN A 60 -5.30 -18.72 5.74
C GLN A 60 -6.30 -19.72 5.16
N ARG A 61 -6.99 -19.35 4.08
CA ARG A 61 -7.93 -20.18 3.35
C ARG A 61 -7.66 -20.06 1.86
N PRO A 62 -6.64 -20.77 1.34
CA PRO A 62 -6.25 -20.67 -0.05
C PRO A 62 -7.45 -20.87 -0.98
N ARG A 63 -7.44 -20.16 -2.11
CA ARG A 63 -8.50 -20.11 -3.12
C ARG A 63 -9.79 -19.43 -2.66
N GLN A 64 -9.75 -18.70 -1.56
CA GLN A 64 -10.87 -17.87 -1.11
C GLN A 64 -10.51 -16.39 -1.16
N PHE A 65 -11.48 -15.55 -1.50
CA PHE A 65 -11.33 -14.11 -1.46
C PHE A 65 -11.07 -13.61 -0.02
N GLY A 66 -10.05 -12.78 0.15
CA GLY A 66 -9.64 -12.21 1.43
C GLY A 66 -10.05 -10.75 1.54
N ARG A 67 -11.24 -10.47 2.10
CA ARG A 67 -11.73 -9.09 2.32
C ARG A 67 -10.70 -8.18 3.00
N SER A 68 -10.09 -8.65 4.10
CA SER A 68 -9.08 -7.87 4.84
C SER A 68 -7.83 -7.57 4.01
N ARG A 69 -7.32 -8.57 3.28
CA ARG A 69 -6.14 -8.40 2.40
C ARG A 69 -6.44 -7.49 1.21
N SER A 70 -7.66 -7.58 0.68
CA SER A 70 -8.13 -6.72 -0.41
C SER A 70 -8.24 -5.27 0.05
N ARG A 71 -8.77 -5.02 1.26
CA ARG A 71 -8.78 -3.67 1.86
C ARG A 71 -7.37 -3.09 2.01
N ASP A 72 -6.40 -3.88 2.49
CA ASP A 72 -5.00 -3.45 2.60
C ASP A 72 -4.40 -3.14 1.21
N THR A 73 -4.57 -4.03 0.24
CA THR A 73 -4.00 -3.87 -1.11
C THR A 73 -4.58 -2.66 -1.82
N ILE A 74 -5.91 -2.56 -1.88
CA ILE A 74 -6.59 -1.43 -2.54
C ILE A 74 -6.32 -0.13 -1.80
N GLY A 75 -6.35 -0.13 -0.46
CA GLY A 75 -6.08 1.06 0.33
C GLY A 75 -4.68 1.62 0.08
N ARG A 76 -3.67 0.76 -0.05
CA ARG A 76 -2.29 1.20 -0.34
C ARG A 76 -2.16 1.80 -1.74
N LEU A 77 -2.81 1.20 -2.74
CA LEU A 77 -2.82 1.75 -4.10
C LEU A 77 -3.51 3.11 -4.15
N LEU A 78 -4.68 3.25 -3.50
CA LEU A 78 -5.41 4.52 -3.49
C LEU A 78 -4.68 5.61 -2.70
N LEU A 79 -4.05 5.27 -1.56
CA LEU A 79 -3.19 6.23 -0.86
C LEU A 79 -2.03 6.72 -1.72
N ARG A 80 -1.39 5.81 -2.48
CA ARG A 80 -0.32 6.16 -3.40
C ARG A 80 -0.81 7.12 -4.50
N VAL A 81 -1.99 6.87 -5.07
CA VAL A 81 -2.64 7.79 -6.02
C VAL A 81 -2.87 9.16 -5.38
N LEU A 82 -3.44 9.21 -4.17
CA LEU A 82 -3.71 10.46 -3.46
C LEU A 82 -2.44 11.24 -3.13
N ASP A 83 -1.39 10.54 -2.69
CA ASP A 83 -0.09 11.13 -2.40
C ASP A 83 0.51 11.74 -3.67
N ARG A 84 0.52 11.02 -4.80
CA ARG A 84 0.99 11.51 -6.11
C ARG A 84 0.21 12.72 -6.61
N ARG A 85 -1.10 12.77 -6.38
CA ARG A 85 -1.94 13.92 -6.76
C ARG A 85 -1.85 15.11 -5.81
N SER A 86 -1.21 14.96 -4.64
CA SER A 86 -1.23 15.98 -3.59
C SER A 86 -0.25 17.14 -3.80
N GLY A 87 0.68 17.04 -4.76
CA GLY A 87 1.80 17.97 -4.92
C GLY A 87 2.96 17.74 -3.92
N ARG A 88 2.72 17.06 -2.80
CA ARG A 88 3.75 16.76 -1.77
C ARG A 88 4.70 15.64 -2.17
N PHE A 89 4.41 14.96 -3.27
CA PHE A 89 5.16 13.81 -3.79
C PHE A 89 5.69 14.04 -5.21
N ASP A 90 5.70 15.28 -5.71
CA ASP A 90 6.19 15.61 -7.05
C ASP A 90 7.69 15.32 -7.22
N ALA A 91 8.43 15.30 -6.12
CA ALA A 91 9.86 14.94 -6.09
C ALA A 91 10.11 13.43 -6.00
N ALA A 92 9.07 12.60 -5.85
CA ALA A 92 9.23 11.15 -5.76
C ALA A 92 9.55 10.56 -7.15
N PRO A 93 10.53 9.65 -7.27
CA PRO A 93 10.76 8.87 -8.50
C PRO A 93 9.49 8.18 -8.96
N ASP A 94 9.40 7.77 -10.23
CA ASP A 94 8.27 6.96 -10.69
C ASP A 94 8.17 5.63 -9.92
N ASP A 95 6.97 5.04 -9.84
CA ASP A 95 6.73 3.88 -8.96
C ASP A 95 7.61 2.66 -9.31
N ASP A 96 8.06 2.52 -10.55
CA ASP A 96 8.98 1.48 -11.03
C ASP A 96 10.47 1.82 -10.86
N GLU A 97 10.78 3.08 -10.58
CA GLU A 97 12.14 3.57 -10.29
C GLU A 97 12.46 3.61 -8.80
N LEU A 98 11.45 3.46 -7.93
CA LEU A 98 11.64 3.40 -6.48
C LEU A 98 12.56 2.24 -6.09
N ASP A 99 13.60 2.55 -5.32
CA ASP A 99 14.42 1.52 -4.72
C ASP A 99 13.62 0.76 -3.63
N LEU A 100 14.13 -0.40 -3.21
CA LEU A 100 13.43 -1.26 -2.26
C LEU A 100 13.25 -0.63 -0.86
N ALA A 101 14.12 0.30 -0.48
CA ALA A 101 14.09 0.96 0.82
C ALA A 101 13.14 2.17 0.81
N GLN A 102 13.17 2.99 -0.24
CA GLN A 102 12.18 4.02 -0.58
C GLN A 102 10.77 3.44 -0.64
N PHE A 103 10.59 2.34 -1.39
CA PHE A 103 9.31 1.63 -1.43
C PHE A 103 8.87 1.18 -0.04
N ALA A 104 9.76 0.58 0.74
CA ALA A 104 9.44 0.11 2.09
C ALA A 104 9.07 1.25 3.04
N ALA A 105 9.75 2.40 2.99
CA ALA A 105 9.46 3.55 3.83
C ALA A 105 8.09 4.17 3.51
N TRP A 106 7.79 4.38 2.23
CA TRP A 106 6.48 4.88 1.82
C TRP A 106 5.35 3.87 2.10
N ASP A 107 5.62 2.56 1.95
CA ASP A 107 4.66 1.50 2.30
C ASP A 107 4.37 1.48 3.82
N VAL A 108 5.38 1.69 4.68
CA VAL A 108 5.20 1.84 6.13
C VAL A 108 4.31 3.03 6.47
N HIS A 109 4.58 4.19 5.86
CA HIS A 109 3.76 5.39 6.05
C HIS A 109 2.31 5.17 5.61
N SER A 110 2.12 4.55 4.44
CA SER A 110 0.81 4.24 3.88
C SER A 110 0.03 3.27 4.77
N VAL A 111 0.65 2.18 5.21
CA VAL A 111 -0.03 1.18 6.06
C VAL A 111 -0.36 1.73 7.44
N GLY A 112 0.51 2.58 8.01
CA GLY A 112 0.21 3.27 9.26
C GLY A 112 -1.04 4.15 9.16
N ARG A 113 -1.22 4.87 8.05
CA ARG A 113 -2.43 5.66 7.76
C ARG A 113 -3.67 4.76 7.64
N LEU A 114 -3.56 3.64 6.93
CA LEU A 114 -4.69 2.71 6.78
C LEU A 114 -5.07 2.05 8.12
N GLU A 115 -4.10 1.66 8.95
CA GLU A 115 -4.37 1.06 10.27
C GLU A 115 -5.22 1.99 11.15
N ARG A 116 -4.89 3.30 11.17
CA ARG A 116 -5.69 4.29 11.91
C ARG A 116 -7.12 4.45 11.39
N MET A 117 -7.36 4.13 10.12
CA MET A 117 -8.70 4.08 9.51
C MET A 117 -9.39 2.72 9.69
N GLY A 118 -8.76 1.76 10.39
CA GLY A 118 -9.26 0.39 10.55
C GLY A 118 -9.20 -0.44 9.26
N LEU A 119 -8.32 -0.07 8.32
CA LEU A 119 -8.08 -0.79 7.07
C LEU A 119 -6.67 -1.40 7.11
N GLY A 120 -6.56 -2.72 7.04
CA GLY A 120 -5.25 -3.38 7.08
C GLY A 120 -4.61 -3.42 8.48
N GLY A 121 -3.29 -3.22 8.54
CA GLY A 121 -2.53 -3.28 9.79
C GLY A 121 -1.82 -4.62 9.98
N GLN A 122 -0.48 -4.59 9.85
CA GLN A 122 0.40 -5.72 10.09
C GLN A 122 1.74 -5.23 10.66
N ARG A 123 1.67 -4.38 11.71
CA ARG A 123 2.83 -3.62 12.22
C ARG A 123 4.09 -4.45 12.37
N LYS A 124 4.02 -5.62 13.03
CA LYS A 124 5.18 -6.51 13.22
C LYS A 124 5.79 -6.99 11.91
N ARG A 125 4.97 -7.36 10.92
CA ARG A 125 5.42 -7.79 9.59
C ARG A 125 6.07 -6.62 8.84
N ARG A 126 5.45 -5.44 8.89
CA ARG A 126 5.96 -4.23 8.23
C ARG A 126 7.27 -3.75 8.85
N LEU A 127 7.40 -3.78 10.18
CA LEU A 127 8.64 -3.50 10.89
C LEU A 127 9.75 -4.45 10.46
N TYR A 128 9.46 -5.75 10.39
CA TYR A 128 10.44 -6.73 9.90
C TYR A 128 10.87 -6.45 8.45
N GLN A 129 9.92 -6.15 7.56
CA GLN A 129 10.22 -5.79 6.18
C GLN A 129 11.04 -4.51 6.07
N PHE A 130 10.74 -3.50 6.89
CA PHE A 130 11.48 -2.25 6.96
C PHE A 130 12.93 -2.47 7.42
N ARG A 131 13.12 -3.22 8.50
CA ARG A 131 14.45 -3.59 9.02
C ARG A 131 15.30 -4.37 8.03
N ASN A 132 14.70 -5.25 7.22
CA ASN A 132 15.42 -5.94 6.15
C ASN A 132 16.02 -4.98 5.09
N ARG A 133 15.56 -3.73 5.04
CA ARG A 133 16.06 -2.70 4.10
C ARG A 133 16.91 -1.63 4.77
N HIS A 134 16.68 -1.36 6.06
CA HIS A 134 17.29 -0.24 6.77
C HIS A 134 18.22 -0.67 7.93
N GLY A 135 18.24 -1.96 8.27
CA GLY A 135 19.00 -2.51 9.39
C GLY A 135 18.14 -2.82 10.62
N PHE A 136 18.70 -3.62 11.53
CA PHE A 136 18.09 -4.00 12.81
C PHE A 136 18.68 -3.15 13.93
N THR A 137 18.37 -1.86 13.93
CA THR A 137 18.93 -0.86 14.86
C THR A 137 17.82 -0.04 15.52
N ASP A 138 18.12 0.55 16.68
CA ASP A 138 17.18 1.45 17.37
C ASP A 138 16.81 2.69 16.53
N VAL A 139 17.74 3.15 15.67
CA VAL A 139 17.51 4.27 14.75
C VAL A 139 16.51 3.88 13.66
N ALA A 140 16.62 2.66 13.10
CA ALA A 140 15.65 2.15 12.13
C ALA A 140 14.26 1.93 12.77
N ASP A 141 14.21 1.48 14.02
CA ASP A 141 12.96 1.33 14.75
C ASP A 141 12.28 2.67 15.03
N ALA A 142 13.05 3.69 15.44
CA ALA A 142 12.54 5.03 15.65
C ALA A 142 11.99 5.65 14.34
N ALA A 143 12.73 5.49 13.23
CA ALA A 143 12.27 5.95 11.92
C ALA A 143 10.99 5.23 11.47
N PHE A 144 10.89 3.91 11.72
CA PHE A 144 9.67 3.16 11.47
C PHE A 144 8.49 3.70 12.28
N ASP A 145 8.69 3.96 13.57
CA ASP A 145 7.65 4.47 14.46
C ASP A 145 7.14 5.84 14.01
N GLU A 146 8.04 6.72 13.56
CA GLU A 146 7.70 8.04 13.02
C GLU A 146 6.93 7.95 11.70
N LEU A 147 7.43 7.15 10.73
CA LEU A 147 6.74 6.91 9.46
C LEU A 147 5.33 6.35 9.69
N TRP A 148 5.22 5.35 10.57
CA TRP A 148 3.95 4.71 10.89
C TRP A 148 2.97 5.65 11.58
N GLY A 149 3.44 6.44 12.55
CA GLY A 149 2.61 7.31 13.38
C GLY A 149 2.09 8.55 12.64
N SER A 150 2.81 9.00 11.62
CA SER A 150 2.51 10.26 10.91
C SER A 150 1.40 10.12 9.87
N SER A 151 0.61 11.17 9.64
CA SER A 151 -0.38 11.24 8.54
C SER A 151 -0.01 12.21 7.41
N GLU A 152 0.87 13.17 7.67
CA GLU A 152 1.10 14.34 6.79
C GLU A 152 2.52 14.43 6.22
N LEU A 153 3.26 13.32 6.12
CA LEU A 153 4.62 13.38 5.56
C LEU A 153 4.58 13.66 4.05
N SER A 154 5.50 14.50 3.59
CA SER A 154 5.88 14.67 2.19
C SER A 154 6.87 13.59 1.74
N TRP A 155 7.09 13.50 0.43
CA TRP A 155 8.12 12.61 -0.11
C TRP A 155 9.50 12.87 0.51
N LEU A 156 9.94 14.13 0.55
CA LEU A 156 11.27 14.49 1.06
C LEU A 156 11.45 14.13 2.53
N GLU A 157 10.39 14.18 3.34
CA GLU A 157 10.46 13.76 4.73
C GLU A 157 10.55 12.24 4.86
N ILE A 158 9.78 11.50 4.06
CA ILE A 158 9.87 10.02 4.01
C ILE A 158 11.26 9.59 3.57
N GLU A 159 11.81 10.22 2.54
CA GLU A 159 13.14 9.94 2.01
C GLU A 159 14.23 10.25 3.06
N ARG A 160 14.17 11.43 3.70
CA ARG A 160 15.09 11.79 4.78
C ARG A 160 15.06 10.80 5.94
N LEU A 161 13.87 10.34 6.34
CA LEU A 161 13.72 9.31 7.39
C LEU A 161 14.28 7.96 6.95
N SER A 162 14.02 7.57 5.69
CA SER A 162 14.55 6.35 5.10
C SER A 162 16.07 6.38 5.07
N GLU A 163 16.69 7.42 4.53
CA GLU A 163 18.15 7.53 4.41
C GLU A 163 18.85 7.64 5.77
N GLY A 164 18.30 8.47 6.67
CA GLY A 164 18.92 8.76 7.96
C GLY A 164 19.03 7.56 8.92
N CYS A 165 18.32 6.47 8.65
CA CYS A 165 18.37 5.25 9.46
C CYS A 165 19.09 4.06 8.81
N ARG A 166 19.57 4.19 7.57
CA ARG A 166 20.36 3.14 6.90
C ARG A 166 21.76 3.09 7.53
N SER A 167 22.16 1.89 7.96
CA SER A 167 23.51 1.56 8.43
C SER A 167 24.26 0.67 7.47
#